data_AF-A0A1I4VPI3-F1
#
_entry.id   AF-A0A1I4VPI3-F1
#
_cell.length_a   1.000
_cell.length_b   1.000
_cell.length_c   1.000
_cell.angle_alpha   90.00
_cell.angle_beta   90.00
_cell.angle_gamma   90.00
#
_symmetry.space_group_name_H-M   'P 1'
#
loop_
_entity.id
_entity.type
_entity.pdbx_description
1 polymer ?
#
loop_
_entity_poly.entity_id
_entity_poly.type
_entity_poly.pdbx_seq_one_letter_code
_entity_poly.pdbx_strand_id
1 'polypeptide(L)'
;MSSKPLIGVILGASRQGRLSEVPAHWIHQLASQRQDLRVELVDLGHHPLPFFDAPSLPGEAGTPRVAIAQAWRAALDRLDGFVVVVPGDDALRIARQAGAERTAFLHKPVGFVGYGRRVGMSNVHALRSLASALRMAPMSREVHLSLHEVMSVWQMDRGFDDYPHLARAAQDMLDELSWWAHALRAARERPAAAESQTHGPMAALALLRRAWRRTRAWASGPQAAPASLANATAGSAVPWPR
;
A
#
# COMPACT_ATOMS: atom_id res chain seq x y z
N MET A 1 0.86 -8.19 25.66
CA MET A 1 1.71 -7.17 25.01
C MET A 1 1.68 -7.45 23.52
N SER A 2 1.11 -6.56 22.69
CA SER A 2 1.08 -6.77 21.23
C SER A 2 2.52 -6.86 20.73
N SER A 3 2.91 -7.98 20.12
CA SER A 3 4.26 -8.08 19.55
C SER A 3 4.40 -7.09 18.40
N LYS A 4 5.57 -6.47 18.27
CA LYS A 4 5.84 -5.44 17.26
C LYS A 4 5.66 -6.02 15.85
N PRO A 5 5.11 -5.25 14.88
CA PRO A 5 5.05 -5.67 13.49
C PRO A 5 6.44 -5.95 12.92
N LEU A 6 6.57 -7.03 12.17
CA LEU A 6 7.82 -7.39 11.48
C LEU A 6 7.77 -6.92 10.02
N ILE A 7 8.68 -6.05 9.63
CA ILE A 7 8.77 -5.45 8.29
C ILE A 7 9.94 -6.05 7.52
N GLY A 8 9.69 -6.54 6.30
CA GLY A 8 10.75 -7.03 5.42
C GLY A 8 11.23 -5.94 4.46
N VAL A 9 12.52 -5.62 4.48
CA VAL A 9 13.15 -4.77 3.47
C VAL A 9 13.57 -5.65 2.29
N ILE A 10 12.80 -5.62 1.19
CA ILE A 10 13.02 -6.45 0.01
C ILE A 10 13.96 -5.75 -0.96
N LEU A 11 15.06 -6.40 -1.34
CA LEU A 11 15.97 -5.91 -2.39
C LEU A 11 15.89 -6.72 -3.69
N GLY A 12 15.86 -5.98 -4.80
CA GLY A 12 15.44 -6.41 -6.13
C GLY A 12 16.53 -6.74 -7.14
N ALA A 13 17.80 -7.00 -6.80
CA ALA A 13 18.79 -7.51 -7.78
C ALA A 13 19.38 -8.87 -7.38
N SER A 14 19.98 -9.62 -8.32
CA SER A 14 20.48 -11.01 -8.12
C SER A 14 22.01 -11.14 -8.14
N ARG A 15 22.76 -10.04 -8.30
CA ARG A 15 24.24 -10.05 -8.28
C ARG A 15 24.79 -9.47 -6.97
N GLN A 16 25.82 -10.09 -6.42
CA GLN A 16 26.52 -9.67 -5.19
C GLN A 16 27.36 -8.40 -5.49
N GLY A 17 27.39 -7.43 -4.57
CA GLY A 17 28.05 -6.13 -4.81
C GLY A 17 27.21 -5.16 -5.65
N ARG A 18 25.89 -5.18 -5.46
CA ARG A 18 24.91 -4.39 -6.23
C ARG A 18 24.62 -3.05 -5.59
N LEU A 19 24.44 -2.02 -6.42
CA LEU A 19 24.02 -0.68 -5.98
C LEU A 19 22.72 -0.64 -5.18
N SER A 20 21.86 -1.66 -5.26
CA SER A 20 20.63 -1.78 -4.44
C SER A 20 20.91 -2.06 -2.97
N GLU A 21 22.08 -2.61 -2.64
CA GLU A 21 22.44 -2.89 -1.25
C GLU A 21 22.61 -1.59 -0.46
N VAL A 22 23.14 -0.52 -1.05
CA VAL A 22 23.33 0.77 -0.36
C VAL A 22 22.01 1.35 0.17
N PRO A 23 20.97 1.59 -0.67
CA PRO A 23 19.70 2.09 -0.16
C PRO A 23 18.97 1.07 0.72
N ALA A 24 19.13 -0.25 0.48
CA ALA A 24 18.51 -1.29 1.29
C ALA A 24 19.08 -1.37 2.72
N HIS A 25 20.41 -1.34 2.86
CA HIS A 25 21.04 -1.33 4.18
C HIS A 25 20.78 -0.03 4.91
N TRP A 26 20.79 1.11 4.21
CA TRP A 26 20.48 2.40 4.82
C TRP A 26 19.06 2.46 5.37
N ILE A 27 18.04 2.09 4.57
CA ILE A 27 16.65 2.10 5.07
C ILE A 27 16.45 1.06 6.18
N HIS A 28 17.12 -0.09 6.09
CA HIS A 28 17.13 -1.10 7.14
C HIS A 28 17.71 -0.56 8.44
N GLN A 29 18.84 0.16 8.40
CA GLN A 29 19.45 0.79 9.57
C GLN A 29 18.51 1.82 10.20
N LEU A 30 17.94 2.74 9.41
CA LEU A 30 16.98 3.72 9.91
C LEU A 30 15.76 3.06 10.55
N ALA A 31 15.20 2.04 9.91
CA ALA A 31 14.03 1.35 10.43
C ALA A 31 14.36 0.50 11.66
N SER A 32 15.58 -0.06 11.76
CA SER A 32 16.04 -0.85 12.91
C SER A 32 16.24 -0.01 14.19
N GLN A 33 16.46 1.30 14.05
CA GLN A 33 16.55 2.22 15.20
C GLN A 33 15.18 2.47 15.85
N ARG A 34 14.08 2.12 15.16
CA ARG A 34 12.74 2.36 15.68
C ARG A 34 12.35 1.34 16.73
N GLN A 35 11.63 1.80 17.75
CA GLN A 35 11.16 0.95 18.83
C GLN A 35 9.76 0.37 18.59
N ASP A 36 9.03 0.84 17.58
CA ASP A 36 7.66 0.44 17.26
C ASP A 36 7.58 -0.70 16.23
N LEU A 37 8.68 -1.00 15.54
CA LEU A 37 8.79 -2.02 14.49
C LEU A 37 9.93 -3.00 14.75
N ARG A 38 9.85 -4.18 14.14
CA ARG A 38 11.00 -5.06 13.88
C ARG A 38 11.26 -5.08 12.39
N VAL A 39 12.52 -5.22 12.00
CA VAL A 39 12.90 -5.16 10.59
C VAL A 39 13.85 -6.30 10.28
N GLU A 40 13.68 -6.92 9.12
CA GLU A 40 14.62 -7.88 8.56
C GLU A 40 14.92 -7.56 7.10
N LEU A 41 16.16 -7.80 6.67
CA LEU A 41 16.55 -7.67 5.28
C LEU A 41 16.18 -8.95 4.52
N VAL A 42 15.46 -8.81 3.41
CA VAL A 42 14.97 -9.92 2.59
C VAL A 42 15.58 -9.81 1.20
N ASP A 43 16.54 -10.69 0.92
CA ASP A 43 17.31 -10.64 -0.31
C ASP A 43 16.79 -11.62 -1.36
N LEU A 44 16.19 -11.08 -2.43
CA LEU A 44 15.69 -11.89 -3.55
C LEU A 44 16.79 -12.58 -4.37
N GLY A 45 18.05 -12.21 -4.20
CA GLY A 45 19.20 -12.89 -4.82
C GLY A 45 19.52 -14.23 -4.18
N HIS A 46 19.26 -14.40 -2.88
CA HIS A 46 19.44 -15.67 -2.17
C HIS A 46 18.31 -16.68 -2.41
N HIS A 47 17.22 -16.23 -3.07
CA HIS A 47 16.10 -17.07 -3.45
C HIS A 47 16.05 -17.17 -4.98
N PRO A 48 16.78 -18.11 -5.61
CA PRO A 48 16.67 -18.39 -7.04
C PRO A 48 15.29 -18.98 -7.30
N LEU A 49 14.31 -18.10 -7.47
CA LEU A 49 12.92 -18.50 -7.61
C LEU A 49 12.71 -19.14 -8.98
N PRO A 50 11.89 -20.21 -9.06
CA PRO A 50 11.64 -21.00 -10.27
C PRO A 50 11.37 -20.20 -11.56
N PHE A 51 10.77 -19.03 -11.41
CA PHE A 51 10.26 -18.20 -12.50
C PHE A 51 11.34 -17.47 -13.30
N PHE A 52 12.59 -17.44 -12.82
CA PHE A 52 13.67 -16.76 -13.53
C PHE A 52 14.15 -17.53 -14.78
N ASP A 53 13.98 -18.86 -14.82
CA ASP A 53 14.59 -19.67 -15.89
C ASP A 53 13.62 -20.47 -16.79
N ALA A 54 12.36 -20.71 -16.43
CA ALA A 54 11.34 -21.33 -17.31
C ALA A 54 9.96 -21.47 -16.62
N PRO A 55 8.85 -21.52 -17.38
CA PRO A 55 7.52 -21.80 -16.83
C PRO A 55 7.49 -23.15 -16.12
N SER A 56 6.98 -23.19 -14.89
CA SER A 56 6.80 -24.44 -14.15
C SER A 56 5.49 -25.10 -14.61
N LEU A 57 5.55 -26.35 -15.05
CA LEU A 57 4.37 -27.13 -15.45
C LEU A 57 3.56 -27.59 -14.22
N PRO A 58 2.23 -27.69 -14.29
CA PRO A 58 1.43 -28.28 -13.22
C PRO A 58 1.78 -29.76 -13.05
N GLY A 59 2.34 -30.17 -11.90
CA GLY A 59 2.66 -31.57 -11.60
C GLY A 59 3.98 -31.81 -10.85
N GLU A 60 4.86 -30.82 -10.72
CA GLU A 60 6.17 -30.98 -10.06
C GLU A 60 6.13 -30.90 -8.51
N ALA A 61 5.11 -31.49 -7.88
CA ALA A 61 5.06 -31.57 -6.41
C ALA A 61 6.22 -32.45 -5.90
N GLY A 62 7.14 -31.86 -5.12
CA GLY A 62 8.26 -32.58 -4.49
C GLY A 62 9.65 -32.28 -5.06
N THR A 63 9.78 -31.39 -6.04
CA THR A 63 11.10 -30.94 -6.51
C THR A 63 11.72 -29.92 -5.55
N PRO A 64 13.07 -29.78 -5.48
CA PRO A 64 13.75 -28.74 -4.69
C PRO A 64 13.23 -27.32 -4.99
N ARG A 65 12.76 -27.10 -6.21
CA ARG A 65 12.14 -25.87 -6.71
C ARG A 65 10.85 -25.50 -5.95
N VAL A 66 10.00 -26.48 -5.63
CA VAL A 66 8.78 -26.27 -4.82
C VAL A 66 9.13 -25.97 -3.37
N ALA A 67 10.14 -26.65 -2.81
CA ALA A 67 10.58 -26.40 -1.45
C ALA A 67 11.14 -24.97 -1.25
N ILE A 68 11.91 -24.46 -2.22
CA ILE A 68 12.41 -23.06 -2.22
C ILE A 68 11.25 -22.06 -2.28
N ALA A 69 10.25 -22.31 -3.13
CA ALA A 69 9.07 -21.45 -3.23
C ALA A 69 8.23 -21.46 -1.93
N GLN A 70 8.06 -22.63 -1.31
CA GLN A 70 7.37 -22.75 -0.02
C GLN A 70 8.12 -22.05 1.12
N ALA A 71 9.45 -22.22 1.20
CA ALA A 71 10.28 -21.52 2.19
C ALA A 71 10.22 -20.00 2.00
N TRP A 72 10.22 -19.54 0.75
CA TRP A 72 10.03 -18.14 0.42
C TRP A 72 8.64 -17.62 0.82
N ARG A 73 7.57 -18.36 0.51
CA ARG A 73 6.21 -18.00 0.93
C ARG A 73 6.09 -17.93 2.45
N ALA A 74 6.62 -18.91 3.17
CA ALA A 74 6.67 -18.89 4.63
C ALA A 74 7.46 -17.68 5.18
N ALA A 75 8.51 -17.26 4.48
CA ALA A 75 9.24 -16.04 4.81
C ALA A 75 8.43 -14.77 4.56
N LEU A 76 7.61 -14.71 3.52
CA LEU A 76 6.71 -13.59 3.30
C LEU A 76 5.52 -13.59 4.25
N ASP A 77 5.00 -14.77 4.61
CA ASP A 77 3.83 -14.91 5.46
C ASP A 77 4.09 -14.39 6.88
N ARG A 78 5.31 -14.58 7.43
CA ARG A 78 5.70 -14.06 8.75
C ARG A 78 5.74 -12.53 8.83
N LEU A 79 5.89 -11.86 7.68
CA LEU A 79 6.07 -10.41 7.61
C LEU A 79 4.73 -9.72 7.71
N ASP A 80 4.64 -8.67 8.51
CA ASP A 80 3.46 -7.85 8.69
C ASP A 80 3.36 -6.70 7.69
N GLY A 81 4.44 -6.41 6.95
CA GLY A 81 4.57 -5.36 5.94
C GLY A 81 5.92 -5.37 5.24
N PHE A 82 6.08 -4.51 4.23
CA PHE A 82 7.27 -4.53 3.35
C PHE A 82 7.79 -3.13 3.05
N VAL A 83 9.11 -3.02 2.88
CA VAL A 83 9.76 -1.88 2.22
C VAL A 83 10.47 -2.43 1.01
N VAL A 84 10.08 -1.98 -0.18
CA VAL A 84 10.60 -2.50 -1.44
C VAL A 84 11.60 -1.51 -2.01
N VAL A 85 12.84 -1.97 -2.20
CA VAL A 85 13.90 -1.19 -2.87
C VAL A 85 13.84 -1.47 -4.36
N VAL A 86 13.44 -0.45 -5.11
CA VAL A 86 13.12 -0.51 -6.54
C VAL A 86 14.25 0.13 -7.33
N PRO A 87 14.99 -0.63 -8.15
CA PRO A 87 15.93 -0.04 -9.09
C PRO A 87 15.16 0.64 -10.24
N GLY A 88 15.69 1.77 -10.72
CA GLY A 88 15.07 2.60 -11.75
C GLY A 88 14.96 1.94 -13.12
N ASP A 89 15.58 0.78 -13.30
CA ASP A 89 15.66 -0.01 -14.54
C ASP A 89 14.98 -1.39 -14.46
N ASP A 90 14.69 -1.94 -13.27
CA ASP A 90 14.11 -3.29 -13.13
C ASP A 90 13.05 -3.41 -12.01
N ALA A 91 11.87 -2.83 -12.24
CA ALA A 91 10.69 -3.05 -11.39
C ALA A 91 9.91 -4.33 -11.73
N LEU A 92 10.09 -4.84 -12.95
CA LEU A 92 9.34 -5.97 -13.47
C LEU A 92 9.60 -7.25 -12.66
N ARG A 93 10.81 -7.37 -12.11
CA ARG A 93 11.21 -8.51 -11.30
C ARG A 93 10.43 -8.65 -10.00
N ILE A 94 10.32 -7.55 -9.25
CA ILE A 94 9.58 -7.50 -7.99
C ILE A 94 8.08 -7.74 -8.27
N ALA A 95 7.57 -7.15 -9.35
CA ALA A 95 6.19 -7.31 -9.77
C ALA A 95 5.80 -8.77 -10.05
N ARG A 96 6.64 -9.49 -10.81
CA ARG A 96 6.42 -10.90 -11.14
C ARG A 96 6.36 -11.77 -9.89
N GLN A 97 7.22 -11.50 -8.91
CA GLN A 97 7.25 -12.26 -7.66
C GLN A 97 6.01 -12.01 -6.79
N ALA A 98 5.59 -10.75 -6.69
CA ALA A 98 4.39 -10.39 -5.95
C ALA A 98 3.12 -11.02 -6.56
N GLY A 99 3.10 -11.20 -7.88
CA GLY A 99 2.02 -11.87 -8.61
C GLY A 99 1.90 -13.38 -8.35
N ALA A 100 3.00 -14.08 -8.06
CA ALA A 100 2.98 -15.53 -7.81
C ALA A 100 2.47 -15.87 -6.38
N GLU A 101 2.82 -15.04 -5.40
CA GLU A 101 2.54 -15.28 -3.97
C GLU A 101 1.43 -14.37 -3.45
N ARG A 102 0.35 -14.18 -4.23
CA ARG A 102 -0.70 -13.18 -3.95
C ARG A 102 -1.26 -13.24 -2.53
N THR A 103 -1.37 -14.43 -1.94
CA THR A 103 -1.94 -14.57 -0.58
C THR A 103 -1.01 -14.02 0.50
N ALA A 104 0.30 -14.11 0.31
CA ALA A 104 1.29 -13.69 1.29
C ALA A 104 1.36 -12.16 1.46
N PHE A 105 0.84 -11.42 0.47
CA PHE A 105 0.80 -9.96 0.45
C PHE A 105 -0.54 -9.37 0.90
N LEU A 106 -1.57 -10.19 1.12
CA LEU A 106 -2.93 -9.71 1.42
C LEU A 106 -2.97 -8.86 2.70
N HIS A 107 -3.58 -7.69 2.58
CA HIS A 107 -3.80 -6.74 3.68
C HIS A 107 -2.51 -6.37 4.42
N LYS A 108 -1.36 -6.38 3.75
CA LYS A 108 -0.08 -5.92 4.31
C LYS A 108 0.30 -4.56 3.70
N PRO A 109 0.87 -3.64 4.48
CA PRO A 109 1.33 -2.37 3.96
C PRO A 109 2.65 -2.51 3.21
N VAL A 110 2.89 -1.62 2.25
CA VAL A 110 4.14 -1.57 1.47
C VAL A 110 4.63 -0.14 1.24
N GLY A 111 5.87 0.12 1.64
CA GLY A 111 6.64 1.32 1.32
C GLY A 111 7.58 1.10 0.15
N PHE A 112 7.94 2.18 -0.56
CA PHE A 112 8.79 2.12 -1.74
C PHE A 112 10.01 3.05 -1.60
N VAL A 113 11.18 2.49 -1.93
CA VAL A 113 12.45 3.23 -2.03
C VAL A 113 12.96 3.06 -3.45
N GLY A 114 12.74 4.06 -4.29
CA GLY A 114 13.21 4.07 -5.67
C GLY A 114 14.63 4.63 -5.78
N TYR A 115 15.51 4.01 -6.56
CA TYR A 115 16.83 4.58 -6.87
C TYR A 115 17.21 4.41 -8.34
N GLY A 116 17.87 5.40 -8.98
CA GLY A 116 18.35 5.22 -10.35
C GLY A 116 18.68 6.49 -11.13
N ARG A 117 19.08 6.33 -12.41
CA ARG A 117 19.45 7.43 -13.33
C ARG A 117 18.28 8.33 -13.67
N ARG A 118 17.13 7.71 -13.94
CA ARG A 118 15.83 8.37 -13.91
C ARG A 118 15.29 8.04 -12.54
N VAL A 119 15.01 9.07 -11.74
CA VAL A 119 14.42 8.89 -10.41
C VAL A 119 13.29 7.88 -10.55
N GLY A 120 13.32 6.79 -9.78
CA GLY A 120 12.53 5.57 -10.00
C GLY A 120 11.01 5.73 -9.90
N MET A 121 10.49 6.96 -9.93
CA MET A 121 9.09 7.35 -9.79
C MET A 121 8.15 6.54 -10.70
N SER A 122 8.46 6.40 -11.99
CA SER A 122 7.60 5.65 -12.92
C SER A 122 7.48 4.16 -12.54
N ASN A 123 8.58 3.57 -12.10
CA ASN A 123 8.65 2.18 -11.66
C ASN A 123 7.93 1.98 -10.32
N VAL A 124 8.11 2.91 -9.38
CA VAL A 124 7.40 2.92 -8.10
C VAL A 124 5.89 3.06 -8.32
N HIS A 125 5.44 3.92 -9.24
CA HIS A 125 4.01 4.06 -9.57
C HIS A 125 3.41 2.81 -10.21
N ALA A 126 4.16 2.13 -11.08
CA ALA A 126 3.74 0.85 -11.64
C ALA A 126 3.59 -0.22 -10.54
N LEU A 127 4.56 -0.30 -9.63
CA LEU A 127 4.51 -1.23 -8.49
C LEU A 127 3.42 -0.88 -7.48
N ARG A 128 3.14 0.40 -7.25
CA ARG A 128 2.01 0.86 -6.42
C ARG A 128 0.68 0.37 -6.99
N SER A 129 0.48 0.51 -8.31
CA SER A 129 -0.72 -0.01 -9.00
C SER A 129 -0.85 -1.52 -8.83
N LEU A 130 0.25 -2.25 -8.96
CA LEU A 130 0.27 -3.70 -8.75
C LEU A 130 -0.01 -4.09 -7.29
N ALA A 131 0.58 -3.38 -6.32
CA ALA A 131 0.36 -3.61 -4.89
C ALA A 131 -1.12 -3.48 -4.55
N SER A 132 -1.80 -2.45 -5.08
CA SER A 132 -3.25 -2.31 -4.96
C SER A 132 -4.01 -3.49 -5.57
N ALA A 133 -3.60 -3.97 -6.76
CA ALA A 133 -4.19 -5.15 -7.39
C ALA A 133 -3.98 -6.45 -6.59
N LEU A 134 -2.96 -6.50 -5.73
CA LEU A 134 -2.67 -7.60 -4.79
C LEU A 134 -3.34 -7.42 -3.43
N ARG A 135 -4.18 -6.38 -3.26
CA ARG A 135 -4.83 -6.01 -1.98
C ARG A 135 -3.83 -5.70 -0.85
N MET A 136 -2.71 -5.10 -1.22
CA MET A 136 -1.79 -4.45 -0.27
C MET A 136 -2.24 -3.02 -0.01
N ALA A 137 -1.72 -2.41 1.06
CA ALA A 137 -1.86 -0.98 1.31
C ALA A 137 -0.55 -0.25 0.93
N PRO A 138 -0.42 0.31 -0.27
CA PRO A 138 0.78 1.08 -0.62
C PRO A 138 0.81 2.43 0.11
N MET A 139 1.98 2.81 0.62
CA MET A 139 2.16 4.11 1.28
C MET A 139 2.08 5.25 0.26
N SER A 140 1.51 6.38 0.70
CA SER A 140 1.51 7.61 -0.09
C SER A 140 2.90 8.24 -0.13
N ARG A 141 3.66 8.12 0.97
CA ARG A 141 5.04 8.58 1.04
C ARG A 141 6.01 7.57 0.48
N GLU A 142 7.00 8.07 -0.25
CA GLU A 142 7.99 7.30 -0.98
C GLU A 142 9.35 7.99 -0.89
N VAL A 143 10.42 7.21 -0.94
CA VAL A 143 11.79 7.72 -0.92
C VAL A 143 12.38 7.55 -2.30
N HIS A 144 12.96 8.63 -2.82
CA HIS A 144 13.57 8.66 -4.13
C HIS A 144 15.03 9.07 -4.01
N LEU A 145 15.92 8.19 -4.46
CA LEU A 145 17.35 8.44 -4.52
C LEU A 145 17.78 8.61 -5.97
N SER A 146 18.55 9.65 -6.25
CA SER A 146 19.27 9.77 -7.52
C SER A 146 20.41 8.75 -7.58
N LEU A 147 20.80 8.36 -8.81
CA LEU A 147 22.00 7.54 -8.97
C LEU A 147 23.24 8.24 -8.38
N HIS A 148 23.33 9.56 -8.48
CA HIS A 148 24.46 10.31 -7.93
C HIS A 148 24.59 10.12 -6.42
N GLU A 149 23.50 10.33 -5.66
CA GLU A 149 23.50 10.14 -4.19
C GLU A 149 23.91 8.70 -3.81
N VAL A 150 23.36 7.68 -4.49
CA VAL A 150 23.72 6.28 -4.23
C VAL A 150 25.20 6.01 -4.57
N MET A 151 25.70 6.54 -5.68
CA MET A 151 27.09 6.36 -6.10
C MET A 151 28.09 7.09 -5.20
N SER A 152 27.73 8.26 -4.67
CA SER A 152 28.56 9.01 -3.71
C SER A 152 28.72 8.24 -2.40
N VAL A 153 27.64 7.58 -1.93
CA VAL A 153 27.71 6.72 -0.75
C VAL A 153 28.45 5.41 -1.03
N TRP A 154 28.21 4.79 -2.20
CA TRP A 154 28.86 3.53 -2.58
C TRP A 154 30.39 3.65 -2.67
N GLN A 155 30.90 4.76 -3.19
CA GLN A 155 32.33 4.98 -3.39
C GLN A 155 33.05 5.52 -2.13
N MET A 156 32.37 5.56 -0.97
CA MET A 156 32.87 6.03 0.32
C MET A 156 33.25 7.53 0.40
N ASP A 157 32.88 8.34 -0.60
CA ASP A 157 33.17 9.78 -0.59
C ASP A 157 32.21 10.57 0.32
N ARG A 158 31.02 10.03 0.62
CA ARG A 158 29.95 10.69 1.41
C ARG A 158 29.08 9.69 2.18
N GLY A 159 28.39 10.16 3.22
CA GLY A 159 27.40 9.40 3.96
C GLY A 159 25.96 9.81 3.62
N PHE A 160 24.97 9.02 4.02
CA PHE A 160 23.57 9.45 3.92
C PHE A 160 23.25 10.65 4.84
N ASP A 161 24.10 10.94 5.82
CA ASP A 161 24.03 12.12 6.69
C ASP A 161 24.20 13.43 5.91
N ASP A 162 24.86 13.40 4.75
CA ASP A 162 25.00 14.56 3.85
C ASP A 162 23.69 14.90 3.10
N TYR A 163 22.66 14.04 3.22
CA TYR A 163 21.39 14.16 2.50
C TYR A 163 20.19 14.13 3.47
N PRO A 164 20.02 15.17 4.31
CA PRO A 164 18.99 15.19 5.36
C PRO A 164 17.55 15.10 4.82
N HIS A 165 17.31 15.53 3.58
CA HIS A 165 16.00 15.36 2.92
C HIS A 165 15.62 13.90 2.71
N LEU A 166 16.60 13.02 2.46
CA LEU A 166 16.37 11.58 2.31
C LEU A 166 16.00 10.95 3.64
N ALA A 167 16.71 11.31 4.71
CA ALA A 167 16.38 10.85 6.07
C ALA A 167 14.97 11.28 6.48
N ARG A 168 14.58 12.53 6.19
CA ARG A 168 13.23 13.03 6.45
C ARG A 168 12.17 12.26 5.67
N ALA A 169 12.36 12.07 4.37
CA ALA A 169 11.44 11.31 3.54
C ALA A 169 11.29 9.85 4.02
N ALA A 170 12.40 9.23 4.41
CA ALA A 170 12.41 7.87 4.97
C ALA A 170 11.66 7.80 6.30
N GLN A 171 11.87 8.77 7.21
CA GLN A 171 11.15 8.84 8.47
C GLN A 171 9.64 8.99 8.25
N ASP A 172 9.22 9.92 7.40
CA ASP A 172 7.80 10.15 7.15
C ASP A 172 7.13 8.91 6.49
N MET A 173 7.84 8.19 5.61
CA MET A 173 7.37 6.91 5.06
C MET A 173 7.28 5.81 6.13
N LEU A 174 8.29 5.69 7.00
CA LEU A 174 8.32 4.68 8.06
C LEU A 174 7.26 4.94 9.14
N ASP A 175 6.93 6.21 9.42
CA ASP A 175 5.82 6.58 10.31
C ASP A 175 4.48 6.14 9.74
N GLU A 176 4.23 6.43 8.45
CA GLU A 176 3.03 5.98 7.75
C GLU A 176 2.95 4.44 7.73
N LEU A 177 4.07 3.78 7.41
CA LEU A 177 4.17 2.32 7.36
C LEU A 177 3.89 1.69 8.73
N SER A 178 4.45 2.27 9.80
CA SER A 178 4.25 1.78 11.16
C SER A 178 2.77 1.83 11.54
N TRP A 179 2.13 2.97 11.32
CA TRP A 179 0.71 3.13 11.60
C TRP A 179 -0.14 2.08 10.87
N TRP A 180 0.07 1.92 9.56
CA TRP A 180 -0.65 0.91 8.77
C TRP A 180 -0.33 -0.52 9.18
N ALA A 181 0.92 -0.81 9.55
CA ALA A 181 1.32 -2.14 9.98
C ALA A 181 0.59 -2.56 11.25
N HIS A 182 0.52 -1.67 12.25
CA HIS A 182 -0.26 -1.90 13.47
C HIS A 182 -1.76 -2.04 13.17
N ALA A 183 -2.33 -1.13 12.37
CA ALA A 183 -3.76 -1.12 12.06
C ALA A 183 -4.20 -2.38 11.28
N LEU A 184 -3.48 -2.73 10.21
CA LEU A 184 -3.80 -3.87 9.38
C LEU A 184 -3.54 -5.19 10.09
N ARG A 185 -2.49 -5.26 10.90
CA ARG A 185 -2.23 -6.44 11.73
C ARG A 185 -3.37 -6.69 12.72
N ALA A 186 -3.78 -5.66 13.45
CA ALA A 186 -4.93 -5.76 14.35
C ALA A 186 -6.20 -6.18 13.61
N ALA A 187 -6.40 -5.74 12.36
CA ALA A 187 -7.53 -6.17 11.53
C ALA A 187 -7.41 -7.64 11.07
N ARG A 188 -6.20 -8.13 10.73
CA ARG A 188 -5.96 -9.54 10.35
C ARG A 188 -6.14 -10.51 11.53
N GLU A 189 -5.80 -10.07 12.74
CA GLU A 189 -5.94 -10.85 13.97
C GLU A 189 -7.40 -10.88 14.49
N ARG A 190 -8.29 -10.02 13.98
CA ARG A 190 -9.72 -10.09 14.32
C ARG A 190 -10.32 -11.36 13.71
N PRO A 191 -10.98 -12.22 14.50
CA PRO A 191 -11.69 -13.38 13.96
C PRO A 191 -12.81 -12.91 13.02
N ALA A 192 -12.94 -13.58 11.86
CA ALA A 192 -13.97 -13.34 10.84
C ALA A 192 -15.44 -13.43 11.35
N ALA A 193 -15.65 -13.79 12.62
CA ALA A 193 -16.94 -13.93 13.26
C ALA A 193 -17.70 -12.60 13.50
N ALA A 194 -17.07 -11.43 13.34
CA ALA A 194 -17.75 -10.14 13.47
C ALA A 194 -18.54 -9.71 12.21
N GLU A 195 -18.24 -10.29 11.04
CA GLU A 195 -18.94 -9.95 9.79
C GLU A 195 -20.26 -10.70 9.60
N SER A 196 -20.43 -11.88 10.21
CA SER A 196 -21.67 -12.67 10.08
C SER A 196 -22.85 -12.14 10.90
N GLN A 197 -22.64 -11.13 11.77
CA GLN A 197 -23.71 -10.61 12.64
C GLN A 197 -24.27 -9.24 12.23
N THR A 198 -23.68 -8.51 11.27
CA THR A 198 -24.06 -7.09 11.12
C THR A 198 -24.81 -6.70 9.85
N HIS A 199 -24.65 -7.33 8.67
CA HIS A 199 -25.40 -6.86 7.48
C HIS A 199 -25.74 -7.98 6.49
N GLY A 200 -26.73 -8.80 6.85
CA GLY A 200 -27.46 -9.57 5.83
C GLY A 200 -28.27 -8.62 4.92
N PRO A 201 -28.48 -8.96 3.63
CA PRO A 201 -29.21 -8.14 2.65
C PRO A 201 -30.62 -7.72 3.10
N MET A 202 -31.18 -8.44 4.07
CA MET A 202 -32.47 -8.13 4.70
C MET A 202 -32.47 -6.86 5.56
N ALA A 203 -31.35 -6.48 6.18
CA ALA A 203 -31.25 -5.26 6.99
C ALA A 203 -31.25 -4.00 6.10
N ALA A 204 -30.53 -4.06 4.96
CA ALA A 204 -30.55 -3.00 3.94
C ALA A 204 -31.94 -2.86 3.29
N LEU A 205 -32.60 -3.99 2.98
CA LEU A 205 -33.98 -3.99 2.47
C LEU A 205 -34.98 -3.43 3.49
N ALA A 206 -34.79 -3.67 4.79
CA ALA A 206 -35.64 -3.14 5.84
C ALA A 206 -35.50 -1.60 5.97
N LEU A 207 -34.27 -1.09 5.88
CA LEU A 207 -33.99 0.36 5.89
C LEU A 207 -34.54 1.04 4.64
N LEU A 208 -34.34 0.46 3.45
CA LEU A 208 -34.91 0.97 2.19
C LEU A 208 -36.44 0.95 2.19
N ARG A 209 -37.07 -0.12 2.70
CA ARG A 209 -38.54 -0.18 2.88
C ARG A 209 -39.07 0.86 3.88
N ARG A 210 -38.31 1.17 4.94
CA ARG A 210 -38.66 2.24 5.90
C ARG A 210 -38.48 3.63 5.31
N ALA A 211 -37.47 3.86 4.48
CA ALA A 211 -37.27 5.11 3.76
C ALA A 211 -38.37 5.34 2.72
N TRP A 212 -38.70 4.31 1.93
CA TRP A 212 -39.73 4.37 0.89
C TRP A 212 -41.15 4.59 1.44
N ARG A 213 -41.49 3.99 2.58
CA ARG A 213 -42.78 4.26 3.24
C ARG A 213 -42.92 5.70 3.74
N ARG A 214 -41.82 6.31 4.20
CA ARG A 214 -41.81 7.72 4.64
C ARG A 214 -41.95 8.70 3.47
N THR A 215 -41.30 8.44 2.35
CA THR A 215 -41.43 9.29 1.16
C THR A 215 -42.79 9.14 0.47
N ARG A 216 -43.40 7.96 0.49
CA ARG A 216 -44.75 7.75 -0.06
C ARG A 216 -45.83 8.46 0.76
N ALA A 217 -45.70 8.48 2.09
CA ALA A 217 -46.61 9.22 2.97
C ALA A 217 -46.54 10.74 2.76
N TRP A 218 -45.36 11.26 2.39
CA TRP A 218 -45.18 12.67 2.04
C TRP A 218 -45.80 13.02 0.67
N ALA A 219 -45.73 12.09 -0.29
CA ALA A 219 -46.29 12.27 -1.63
C ALA A 219 -47.83 12.13 -1.70
N SER A 220 -48.48 11.57 -0.67
CA SER A 220 -49.94 11.39 -0.60
C SER A 220 -50.65 12.37 0.35
N GLY A 221 -49.96 13.39 0.85
CA GLY A 221 -50.59 14.47 1.61
C GLY A 221 -51.48 15.35 0.72
N PRO A 222 -52.61 15.87 1.23
CA PRO A 222 -53.58 16.61 0.42
C PRO A 222 -52.94 17.84 -0.23
N GLN A 223 -53.06 17.95 -1.56
CA GLN A 223 -52.70 19.15 -2.32
C GLN A 223 -53.60 20.30 -1.85
N ALA A 224 -53.01 21.28 -1.15
CA ALA A 224 -53.67 22.56 -0.93
C ALA A 224 -53.84 23.26 -2.29
N ALA A 225 -55.08 23.54 -2.67
CA ALA A 225 -55.41 24.27 -3.89
C ALA A 225 -54.78 25.68 -3.89
N PRO A 226 -54.30 26.20 -5.03
CA PRO A 226 -53.76 27.55 -5.09
C PRO A 226 -54.89 28.57 -4.89
N ALA A 227 -54.75 29.42 -3.87
CA ALA A 227 -55.62 30.58 -3.68
C ALA A 227 -55.44 31.55 -4.85
N SER A 228 -56.56 32.01 -5.43
CA SER A 228 -56.57 32.99 -6.51
C SER A 228 -56.02 34.33 -6.03
N LEU A 229 -54.98 34.83 -6.70
CA LEU A 229 -54.51 36.20 -6.53
C LEU A 229 -55.34 37.11 -7.44
N ALA A 230 -56.39 37.71 -6.87
CA ALA A 230 -57.08 38.83 -7.47
C ALA A 230 -56.20 40.09 -7.43
N ASN A 231 -56.24 40.84 -8.53
CA ASN A 231 -55.59 42.13 -8.76
C ASN A 231 -55.71 43.12 -7.59
N ALA A 232 -54.59 43.73 -7.20
CA ALA A 232 -54.56 45.07 -6.61
C ALA A 232 -53.37 45.86 -7.18
N THR A 233 -53.66 46.69 -8.18
CA THR A 233 -52.82 47.78 -8.66
C THR A 233 -52.69 48.86 -7.57
N ALA A 234 -51.47 49.20 -7.16
CA ALA A 234 -51.09 50.55 -6.73
C ALA A 234 -49.56 50.64 -6.67
N GLY A 235 -49.00 51.62 -7.39
CA GLY A 235 -47.56 51.77 -7.57
C GLY A 235 -46.82 52.36 -6.37
N SER A 236 -45.51 52.14 -6.34
CA SER A 236 -44.54 53.18 -6.04
C SER A 236 -43.16 52.71 -6.54
N ALA A 237 -42.49 53.60 -7.27
CA ALA A 237 -41.14 53.41 -7.77
C ALA A 237 -40.12 53.70 -6.66
N VAL A 238 -39.10 52.86 -6.49
CA VAL A 238 -37.86 53.20 -5.75
C VAL A 238 -36.67 52.53 -6.46
N PRO A 239 -35.52 53.22 -6.65
CA PRO A 239 -34.48 52.80 -7.59
C PRO A 239 -33.38 51.94 -6.95
N TRP A 240 -32.68 51.17 -7.80
CA TRP A 240 -31.56 50.30 -7.43
C TRP A 240 -30.25 51.11 -7.25
N PRO A 241 -29.43 50.83 -6.22
CA PRO A 241 -28.08 51.33 -6.13
C PRO A 241 -27.10 50.46 -6.95
N ARG A 242 -26.02 51.09 -7.42
CA ARG A 242 -24.93 50.49 -8.20
C ARG A 242 -24.03 49.59 -7.37
#